data_AF-A0A9P5J5Q2-F1
#
_entry.id   AF-A0A9P5J5Q2-F1
#
_cell.length_a   1.000
_cell.length_b   1.000
_cell.length_c   1.000
_cell.angle_alpha   90.00
_cell.angle_beta   90.00
_cell.angle_gamma   90.00
#
_symmetry.space_group_name_H-M   'P 1'
#
loop_
_entity.id
_entity.type
_entity.pdbx_description
1 polymer ?
#
loop_
_entity_poly.entity_id
_entity_poly.type
_entity_poly.pdbx_seq_one_letter_code
_entity_poly.pdbx_strand_id
1 'polypeptide(L)'
;MPPKRKLVDTVDVDGEQSSDLSSAPEVRSPSKKKKGATTAASPAAKRGRPSAVKSKDSTADVTAAADAKAAAAVDAGTKKNETTAGSAMPNNKTMPESLSYERSKEGAIRVCAWNVCGLTSSQKKGFKTYVGAEDPDILILTETKLSNRPLDPYLTSRYSHQYWSDAVQGHGGTSILSKLPVIRATYSLPGHEDPSEVAGRLVTLEFEKLFLVGTYVPNAGQGLKFMDRKKAWNVAFEQYIRTLDAQKPVIWAGDLNVVPTALDIKRPKENYNKSAGYTQI
;
A
#
# COMPACT_ATOMS: atom_id res chain seq x y z
N MET A 1 -21.68 54.23 -1.29
CA MET A 1 -20.27 54.33 -0.83
C MET A 1 -19.87 53.03 -0.15
N PRO A 2 -18.97 52.21 -0.73
CA PRO A 2 -18.39 51.07 -0.04
C PRO A 2 -17.10 51.47 0.69
N PRO A 3 -16.76 50.88 1.85
CA PRO A 3 -15.46 51.11 2.48
C PRO A 3 -14.37 50.23 1.85
N LYS A 4 -13.14 50.74 1.96
CA LYS A 4 -11.95 50.48 1.16
C LYS A 4 -11.23 49.15 1.49
N ARG A 5 -10.60 48.59 0.45
CA ARG A 5 -9.53 47.58 0.48
C ARG A 5 -8.36 48.00 1.38
N LYS A 6 -7.71 47.02 2.02
CA LYS A 6 -6.27 47.05 2.35
C LYS A 6 -5.58 45.91 1.61
N LEU A 7 -4.54 46.30 0.86
CA LEU A 7 -3.53 45.45 0.22
C LEU A 7 -2.41 45.12 1.22
N VAL A 8 -1.42 44.33 0.75
CA VAL A 8 -0.05 44.10 1.29
C VAL A 8 0.04 42.78 2.10
N ASP A 9 0.85 41.76 1.80
CA ASP A 9 2.10 41.62 1.03
C ASP A 9 2.19 40.32 0.21
N THR A 10 2.74 40.43 -1.00
CA THR A 10 3.27 39.36 -1.86
C THR A 10 4.79 39.34 -1.74
N VAL A 11 5.40 38.17 -1.60
CA VAL A 11 6.84 37.97 -1.78
C VAL A 11 7.09 37.09 -3.00
N ASP A 12 7.55 37.73 -4.07
CA ASP A 12 8.18 37.13 -5.24
C ASP A 12 9.67 36.90 -4.97
N VAL A 13 10.22 35.77 -5.42
CA VAL A 13 11.66 35.59 -5.66
C VAL A 13 11.83 34.73 -6.92
N ASP A 14 11.98 35.38 -8.07
CA ASP A 14 12.81 34.92 -9.21
C ASP A 14 14.30 35.05 -8.78
N GLY A 15 15.32 34.33 -9.25
CA GLY A 15 15.58 33.64 -10.50
C GLY A 15 17.01 34.01 -10.96
N GLU A 16 17.89 33.00 -11.04
CA GLU A 16 19.04 32.85 -11.95
C GLU A 16 20.50 33.35 -11.69
N GLN A 17 21.43 32.51 -12.22
CA GLN A 17 22.87 32.65 -12.58
C GLN A 17 23.93 32.48 -11.45
N SER A 18 25.11 31.85 -11.60
CA SER A 18 25.85 31.20 -12.71
C SER A 18 27.09 30.43 -12.17
N SER A 19 27.51 29.38 -12.90
CA SER A 19 28.87 28.83 -13.17
C SER A 19 30.06 28.88 -12.17
N ASP A 20 30.66 27.69 -12.00
CA ASP A 20 32.09 27.31 -12.13
C ASP A 20 33.07 27.20 -10.92
N LEU A 21 33.86 26.11 -11.01
CA LEU A 21 35.22 25.84 -10.51
C LEU A 21 35.50 25.36 -9.06
N SER A 22 35.75 24.04 -8.99
CA SER A 22 37.01 23.41 -8.52
C SER A 22 37.42 23.37 -7.04
N SER A 23 38.05 22.23 -6.70
CA SER A 23 38.98 21.93 -5.61
C SER A 23 38.42 21.36 -4.29
N ALA A 24 38.77 20.10 -4.05
CA ALA A 24 38.74 19.43 -2.76
C ALA A 24 39.81 20.00 -1.82
N PRO A 25 39.68 19.76 -0.50
CA PRO A 25 40.73 18.95 0.11
C PRO A 25 40.23 17.87 1.08
N GLU A 26 41.09 16.86 1.16
CA GLU A 26 41.11 15.68 2.01
C GLU A 26 41.45 16.04 3.47
N VAL A 27 40.70 15.53 4.46
CA VAL A 27 41.17 15.48 5.86
C VAL A 27 40.78 14.17 6.56
N ARG A 28 41.84 13.41 6.83
CA ARG A 28 42.11 12.32 7.78
C ARG A 28 41.14 12.04 8.94
N SER A 29 40.99 10.74 9.16
CA SER A 29 40.53 10.05 10.38
C SER A 29 41.38 10.30 11.63
N PRO A 30 40.82 10.06 12.83
CA PRO A 30 41.60 9.58 13.95
C PRO A 30 41.12 8.21 14.44
N SER A 31 42.08 7.31 14.58
CA SER A 31 42.02 6.06 15.32
C SER A 31 42.20 6.32 16.82
N LYS A 32 41.53 5.53 17.69
CA LYS A 32 42.19 4.83 18.83
C LYS A 32 41.23 4.05 19.75
N LYS A 33 41.76 2.90 20.18
CA LYS A 33 41.59 2.18 21.47
C LYS A 33 40.40 1.23 21.62
N LYS A 34 40.65 -0.04 21.26
CA LYS A 34 40.12 -1.22 21.97
C LYS A 34 41.05 -1.57 23.14
N LYS A 35 40.51 -1.63 24.36
CA LYS A 35 41.05 -2.42 25.48
C LYS A 35 40.08 -3.59 25.68
N GLY A 36 40.63 -4.80 25.78
CA GLY A 36 39.88 -6.01 26.06
C GLY A 36 39.72 -6.28 27.56
N ALA A 37 38.84 -7.24 27.87
CA ALA A 37 39.02 -8.23 28.93
C ALA A 37 37.86 -9.26 28.88
N THR A 38 38.18 -10.44 28.35
CA THR A 38 38.04 -11.79 28.94
C THR A 38 36.74 -12.32 29.60
N THR A 39 36.50 -13.61 29.27
CA THR A 39 35.84 -14.71 30.04
C THR A 39 34.31 -14.68 30.17
N ALA A 40 33.54 -15.77 30.17
CA ALA A 40 33.77 -17.21 30.27
C ALA A 40 32.63 -18.01 29.58
N ALA A 41 32.85 -19.31 29.42
CA ALA A 41 32.01 -20.30 28.74
C ALA A 41 30.80 -20.84 29.55
N SER A 42 29.83 -21.36 28.78
CA SER A 42 28.75 -22.36 29.00
C SER A 42 28.84 -23.34 30.20
N PRO A 43 27.76 -24.04 30.65
CA PRO A 43 26.91 -24.89 29.78
C PRO A 43 25.42 -25.12 30.17
N ALA A 44 24.75 -25.88 29.30
CA ALA A 44 23.36 -26.37 29.36
C ALA A 44 23.08 -27.47 30.41
N ALA A 45 21.82 -27.60 30.83
CA ALA A 45 21.27 -28.83 31.42
C ALA A 45 19.76 -28.99 31.15
N LYS A 46 19.36 -30.25 30.95
CA LYS A 46 18.02 -30.80 30.62
C LYS A 46 17.17 -31.10 31.87
N ARG A 47 15.88 -31.41 31.62
CA ARG A 47 14.83 -32.08 32.45
C ARG A 47 13.93 -31.10 33.22
N GLY A 48 12.61 -31.26 33.35
CA GLY A 48 11.64 -32.30 32.97
C GLY A 48 10.22 -31.84 33.38
N ARG A 49 9.19 -32.47 32.81
CA ARG A 49 7.74 -32.28 33.12
C ARG A 49 7.41 -32.50 34.60
N PRO A 50 6.30 -31.92 35.10
CA PRO A 50 5.12 -32.78 35.31
C PRO A 50 3.78 -32.14 34.91
N SER A 51 2.77 -33.02 34.91
CA SER A 51 1.40 -32.93 34.45
C SER A 51 0.39 -32.43 35.49
N ALA A 52 -0.62 -31.72 34.99
CA ALA A 52 -2.07 -31.75 35.30
C ALA A 52 -2.58 -31.90 36.75
N VAL A 53 -3.43 -30.95 37.18
CA VAL A 53 -4.66 -31.20 37.95
C VAL A 53 -5.77 -30.24 37.49
N LYS A 54 -6.99 -30.78 37.36
CA LYS A 54 -8.27 -30.14 37.04
C LYS A 54 -8.84 -29.37 38.24
N SER A 55 -9.64 -28.33 37.98
CA SER A 55 -10.84 -28.05 38.77
C SER A 55 -11.96 -27.50 37.88
N LYS A 56 -13.17 -28.02 38.11
CA LYS A 56 -14.45 -27.65 37.52
C LYS A 56 -15.12 -26.59 38.41
N ASP A 57 -15.82 -25.66 37.78
CA ASP A 57 -17.20 -25.19 38.06
C ASP A 57 -17.35 -23.77 37.49
N SER A 58 -18.51 -23.25 37.10
CA SER A 58 -19.77 -23.75 36.53
C SER A 58 -20.59 -22.47 36.27
N THR A 59 -21.41 -22.45 35.21
CA THR A 59 -22.53 -21.50 34.95
C THR A 59 -22.16 -20.01 34.77
N ALA A 60 -22.80 -19.18 33.96
CA ALA A 60 -23.75 -19.25 32.87
C ALA A 60 -23.66 -17.85 32.22
N ASP A 61 -23.70 -17.72 30.89
CA ASP A 61 -24.52 -16.66 30.31
C ASP A 61 -24.81 -16.94 28.84
N VAL A 62 -26.11 -16.95 28.57
CA VAL A 62 -26.73 -17.29 27.31
C VAL A 62 -27.22 -15.97 26.75
N THR A 63 -26.62 -15.51 25.65
CA THR A 63 -27.26 -14.74 24.55
C THR A 63 -26.18 -14.09 23.69
N ALA A 64 -25.83 -14.72 22.56
CA ALA A 64 -25.35 -14.10 21.32
C ALA A 64 -24.80 -15.19 20.37
N ALA A 65 -25.63 -16.18 20.04
CA ALA A 65 -25.28 -17.23 19.09
C ALA A 65 -26.50 -17.57 18.23
N ALA A 66 -27.00 -16.56 17.50
CA ALA A 66 -28.14 -16.75 16.59
C ALA A 66 -27.77 -16.54 15.10
N ASP A 67 -26.77 -15.73 14.76
CA ASP A 67 -26.51 -15.41 13.33
C ASP A 67 -25.43 -16.26 12.64
N ALA A 68 -24.82 -17.22 13.34
CA ALA A 68 -23.81 -18.12 12.76
C ALA A 68 -24.37 -19.41 12.15
N LYS A 69 -25.70 -19.63 12.18
CA LYS A 69 -26.30 -20.93 11.79
C LYS A 69 -27.04 -20.95 10.44
N ALA A 70 -27.10 -19.83 9.71
CA ALA A 70 -27.77 -19.78 8.41
C ALA A 70 -26.86 -19.99 7.18
N ALA A 71 -25.52 -19.98 7.33
CA ALA A 71 -24.58 -20.19 6.22
C ALA A 71 -23.83 -21.55 6.27
N ALA A 72 -24.21 -22.45 7.18
CA ALA A 72 -23.50 -23.70 7.45
C ALA A 72 -24.21 -24.98 6.96
N ALA A 73 -25.13 -24.86 6.00
CA ALA A 73 -25.88 -25.99 5.43
C ALA A 73 -25.77 -26.05 3.89
N VAL A 74 -24.55 -25.91 3.38
CA VAL A 74 -24.15 -26.49 2.08
C VAL A 74 -22.66 -26.81 2.19
N ASP A 75 -22.26 -27.98 1.71
CA ASP A 75 -20.90 -28.56 1.75
C ASP A 75 -20.61 -29.49 2.94
N ALA A 76 -21.45 -30.51 3.09
CA ALA A 76 -21.03 -31.80 3.62
C ALA A 76 -20.80 -32.74 2.43
N GLY A 77 -19.53 -33.04 2.13
CA GLY A 77 -19.17 -34.17 1.27
C GLY A 77 -18.84 -33.82 -0.18
N THR A 78 -17.74 -33.12 -0.43
CA THR A 78 -16.92 -33.39 -1.61
C THR A 78 -15.47 -33.02 -1.28
N LYS A 79 -14.53 -33.97 -1.42
CA LYS A 79 -13.10 -33.61 -1.54
C LYS A 79 -13.00 -32.74 -2.80
N LYS A 80 -13.00 -31.42 -2.63
CA LYS A 80 -12.87 -30.48 -3.74
C LYS A 80 -11.55 -30.77 -4.45
N ASN A 81 -11.66 -31.25 -5.69
CA ASN A 81 -10.59 -31.17 -6.66
C ASN A 81 -10.10 -29.72 -6.65
N GLU A 82 -8.92 -29.49 -6.10
CA GLU A 82 -8.17 -28.28 -6.37
C GLU A 82 -7.93 -28.29 -7.89
N THR A 83 -8.71 -27.50 -8.63
CA THR A 83 -8.41 -27.21 -10.03
C THR A 83 -7.17 -26.32 -10.02
N THR A 84 -5.99 -26.94 -9.97
CA THR A 84 -4.77 -26.30 -10.40
C THR A 84 -4.96 -25.86 -11.84
N ALA A 85 -4.56 -24.62 -12.14
CA ALA A 85 -4.51 -24.15 -13.52
C ALA A 85 -3.72 -25.18 -14.36
N GLY A 86 -4.27 -25.60 -15.50
CA GLY A 86 -3.63 -26.60 -16.35
C GLY A 86 -2.21 -26.17 -16.74
N SER A 87 -1.32 -27.13 -17.02
CA SER A 87 0.10 -26.84 -17.32
C SER A 87 0.33 -25.92 -18.53
N ALA A 88 -0.68 -25.77 -19.39
CA ALA A 88 -0.67 -24.84 -20.52
C ALA A 88 -1.05 -23.39 -20.15
N MET A 89 -1.55 -23.16 -18.93
CA MET A 89 -1.87 -21.82 -18.46
C MET A 89 -0.58 -21.05 -18.18
N PRO A 90 -0.54 -19.73 -18.46
CA PRO A 90 0.57 -18.88 -18.10
C PRO A 90 0.91 -19.06 -16.61
N ASN A 91 2.18 -19.30 -16.32
CA ASN A 91 2.68 -19.36 -14.96
C ASN A 91 3.54 -18.12 -14.66
N ASN A 92 3.76 -17.82 -13.38
CA ASN A 92 4.51 -16.63 -12.97
C ASN A 92 6.03 -16.72 -13.24
N LYS A 93 6.51 -17.74 -13.97
CA LYS A 93 7.94 -17.95 -14.27
C LYS A 93 8.31 -17.59 -15.70
N THR A 94 7.35 -17.55 -16.62
CA THR A 94 7.59 -17.27 -18.04
C THR A 94 6.66 -16.17 -18.53
N MET A 95 7.22 -15.08 -19.04
CA MET A 95 6.44 -14.04 -19.70
C MET A 95 5.96 -14.54 -21.07
N PRO A 96 4.74 -14.20 -21.49
CA PRO A 96 4.29 -14.43 -22.86
C PRO A 96 5.19 -13.75 -23.89
N GLU A 97 5.40 -14.38 -25.05
CA GLU A 97 6.18 -13.79 -26.16
C GLU A 97 5.55 -12.51 -26.71
N SER A 98 4.21 -12.45 -26.71
CA SER A 98 3.44 -11.25 -27.02
C SER A 98 2.44 -10.97 -25.91
N LEU A 99 2.29 -9.69 -25.56
CA LEU A 99 1.33 -9.23 -24.58
C LEU A 99 0.67 -7.97 -25.13
N SER A 100 -0.65 -8.01 -25.29
CA SER A 100 -1.46 -6.89 -25.78
C SER A 100 -2.84 -6.99 -25.16
N TYR A 101 -3.41 -5.84 -24.82
CA TYR A 101 -4.75 -5.74 -24.24
C TYR A 101 -5.59 -4.76 -25.06
N GLU A 102 -6.74 -5.23 -25.55
CA GLU A 102 -7.66 -4.41 -26.31
C GLU A 102 -8.06 -3.16 -25.52
N ARG A 103 -7.89 -1.98 -26.10
CA ARG A 103 -8.42 -0.73 -25.53
C ARG A 103 -9.94 -0.79 -25.46
N SER A 104 -10.49 -0.18 -24.42
CA SER A 104 -11.92 0.15 -24.38
C SER A 104 -12.29 1.13 -25.49
N LYS A 105 -13.59 1.42 -25.62
CA LYS A 105 -14.15 2.40 -26.56
C LYS A 105 -13.33 3.69 -26.63
N GLU A 106 -13.26 4.30 -27.80
CA GLU A 106 -12.60 5.59 -28.00
C GLU A 106 -13.06 6.64 -26.97
N GLY A 107 -12.11 7.40 -26.42
CA GLY A 107 -12.36 8.39 -25.38
C GLY A 107 -12.49 7.85 -23.95
N ALA A 108 -12.49 6.53 -23.74
CA ALA A 108 -12.46 5.95 -22.40
C ALA A 108 -11.04 6.03 -21.78
N ILE A 109 -11.00 6.39 -20.50
CA ILE A 109 -9.76 6.45 -19.72
C ILE A 109 -9.49 5.10 -19.09
N ARG A 110 -8.27 4.57 -19.30
CA ARG A 110 -7.80 3.35 -18.68
C ARG A 110 -7.02 3.67 -17.40
N VAL A 111 -7.49 3.14 -16.28
CA VAL A 111 -6.82 3.21 -14.98
C VAL A 111 -6.32 1.82 -14.59
N CYS A 112 -5.03 1.70 -14.29
CA CYS A 112 -4.42 0.46 -13.79
C CYS A 112 -3.92 0.69 -12.37
N ALA A 113 -4.22 -0.24 -11.46
CA ALA A 113 -3.71 -0.22 -10.10
C ALA A 113 -2.93 -1.49 -9.80
N TRP A 114 -1.69 -1.35 -9.34
CA TRP A 114 -0.80 -2.49 -9.12
C TRP A 114 0.08 -2.33 -7.88
N ASN A 115 -0.08 -3.23 -6.91
CA ASN A 115 0.94 -3.45 -5.89
C ASN A 115 2.14 -4.17 -6.52
N VAL A 116 3.24 -3.44 -6.70
CA VAL A 116 4.45 -3.94 -7.38
C VAL A 116 5.42 -4.63 -6.43
N CYS A 117 5.14 -4.65 -5.13
CA CYS A 117 5.97 -5.27 -4.08
C CYS A 117 7.45 -4.82 -4.11
N GLY A 118 7.74 -3.65 -4.66
CA GLY A 118 9.07 -3.07 -4.87
C GLY A 118 9.33 -2.78 -6.35
N LEU A 119 9.32 -1.50 -6.73
CA LEU A 119 9.43 -1.07 -8.12
C LEU A 119 10.69 -1.61 -8.79
N THR A 120 11.87 -1.44 -8.17
CA THR A 120 13.15 -1.92 -8.71
C THR A 120 13.17 -3.43 -8.93
N SER A 121 12.52 -4.21 -8.05
CA SER A 121 12.43 -5.67 -8.21
C SER A 121 11.51 -6.05 -9.37
N SER A 122 10.38 -5.34 -9.51
CA SER A 122 9.39 -5.59 -10.55
C SER A 122 9.93 -5.33 -11.96
N GLN A 123 10.85 -4.37 -12.14
CA GLN A 123 11.44 -4.06 -13.45
C GLN A 123 12.14 -5.25 -14.09
N LYS A 124 12.78 -6.09 -13.28
CA LYS A 124 13.47 -7.33 -13.73
C LYS A 124 12.48 -8.47 -14.06
N LYS A 125 11.20 -8.29 -13.76
CA LYS A 125 10.13 -9.30 -13.84
C LYS A 125 9.04 -8.91 -14.85
N GLY A 126 9.39 -8.13 -15.86
CA GLY A 126 8.46 -7.78 -16.94
C GLY A 126 7.53 -6.61 -16.66
N PHE A 127 7.76 -5.81 -15.61
CA PHE A 127 6.94 -4.61 -15.31
C PHE A 127 6.77 -3.69 -16.53
N LYS A 128 7.86 -3.34 -17.22
CA LYS A 128 7.80 -2.45 -18.40
C LYS A 128 7.07 -3.09 -19.57
N THR A 129 7.22 -4.40 -19.75
CA THR A 129 6.48 -5.17 -20.76
C THR A 129 4.98 -5.11 -20.49
N TYR A 130 4.57 -5.36 -19.24
CA TYR A 130 3.17 -5.31 -18.83
C TYR A 130 2.58 -3.90 -18.97
N VAL A 131 3.24 -2.88 -18.42
CA VAL A 131 2.78 -1.48 -18.52
C VAL A 131 2.72 -1.01 -19.98
N GLY A 132 3.64 -1.46 -20.82
CA GLY A 132 3.65 -1.14 -22.24
C GLY A 132 2.47 -1.77 -22.99
N ALA A 133 2.12 -3.01 -22.65
CA ALA A 133 0.99 -3.73 -23.24
C ALA A 133 -0.36 -3.21 -22.74
N GLU A 134 -0.48 -2.94 -21.44
CA GLU A 134 -1.68 -2.41 -20.80
C GLU A 134 -1.96 -0.96 -21.25
N ASP A 135 -0.90 -0.20 -21.51
CA ASP A 135 -0.90 1.20 -21.94
C ASP A 135 -1.90 2.10 -21.15
N PRO A 136 -1.90 2.08 -19.81
CA PRO A 136 -2.89 2.82 -19.04
C PRO A 136 -2.69 4.33 -19.20
N ASP A 137 -3.78 5.08 -19.14
CA ASP A 137 -3.74 6.55 -19.12
C ASP A 137 -3.37 7.07 -17.73
N ILE A 138 -3.77 6.31 -16.69
CA ILE A 138 -3.36 6.53 -15.31
C ILE A 138 -2.90 5.21 -14.68
N LEU A 139 -1.71 5.23 -14.08
CA LEU A 139 -1.08 4.08 -13.42
C LEU A 139 -0.88 4.38 -11.93
N ILE A 140 -1.52 3.58 -11.08
CA ILE A 140 -1.38 3.62 -9.63
C ILE A 140 -0.44 2.48 -9.22
N LEU A 141 0.66 2.82 -8.55
CA LEU A 141 1.61 1.85 -8.02
C LEU A 141 1.62 1.90 -6.50
N THR A 142 1.54 0.74 -5.85
CA THR A 142 1.65 0.60 -4.40
C THR A 142 2.82 -0.33 -4.03
N GLU A 143 3.31 -0.17 -2.80
CA GLU A 143 4.57 -0.77 -2.33
C GLU A 143 5.75 -0.51 -3.28
N THR A 144 5.96 0.74 -3.70
CA THR A 144 7.10 1.09 -4.55
C THR A 144 8.45 0.79 -3.86
N LYS A 145 8.49 0.88 -2.52
CA LYS A 145 9.66 0.64 -1.66
C LYS A 145 10.88 1.46 -2.05
N LEU A 146 10.62 2.69 -2.47
CA LEU A 146 11.65 3.64 -2.85
C LEU A 146 11.96 4.55 -1.66
N SER A 147 13.25 4.87 -1.50
CA SER A 147 13.68 5.90 -0.54
C SER A 147 13.69 7.29 -1.18
N ASN A 148 13.76 7.35 -2.50
CA ASN A 148 13.80 8.57 -3.29
C ASN A 148 13.00 8.37 -4.58
N ARG A 149 12.48 9.45 -5.14
CA ARG A 149 11.80 9.45 -6.45
C ARG A 149 12.68 8.76 -7.51
N PRO A 150 12.13 7.82 -8.28
CA PRO A 150 12.91 7.14 -9.30
C PRO A 150 13.09 8.04 -10.52
N LEU A 151 14.30 8.07 -11.06
CA LEU A 151 14.57 8.60 -12.40
C LEU A 151 14.49 7.44 -13.40
N ASP A 152 13.28 6.94 -13.67
CA ASP A 152 13.06 5.91 -14.70
C ASP A 152 12.67 6.57 -16.04
N PRO A 153 13.55 6.59 -17.06
CA PRO A 153 13.26 7.23 -18.34
C PRO A 153 12.03 6.66 -19.05
N TYR A 154 11.72 5.36 -18.83
CA TYR A 154 10.57 4.72 -19.45
C TYR A 154 9.24 5.26 -18.89
N LEU A 155 9.19 5.52 -17.57
CA LEU A 155 8.01 6.11 -16.95
C LEU A 155 7.90 7.59 -17.29
N THR A 156 9.03 8.31 -17.30
CA THR A 156 9.07 9.74 -17.64
C THR A 156 8.69 10.04 -19.07
N SER A 157 9.07 9.19 -20.03
CA SER A 157 8.65 9.39 -21.43
C SER A 157 7.17 9.10 -21.68
N ARG A 158 6.52 8.33 -20.80
CA ARG A 158 5.11 7.92 -20.95
C ARG A 158 4.14 8.76 -20.14
N TYR A 159 4.53 9.20 -18.95
CA TYR A 159 3.67 9.91 -18.03
C TYR A 159 4.32 11.26 -17.69
N SER A 160 3.75 12.33 -18.26
CA SER A 160 4.16 13.72 -18.02
C SER A 160 3.89 14.17 -16.58
N HIS A 161 2.91 13.57 -15.90
CA HIS A 161 2.54 13.89 -14.53
C HIS A 161 2.82 12.69 -13.62
N GLN A 162 3.66 12.86 -12.60
CA GLN A 162 4.00 11.79 -11.67
C GLN A 162 4.05 12.30 -10.24
N TYR A 163 3.30 11.64 -9.37
CA TYR A 163 3.13 12.00 -7.98
C TYR A 163 3.53 10.82 -7.11
N TRP A 164 4.47 11.05 -6.20
CA TRP A 164 5.10 10.02 -5.38
C TRP A 164 4.91 10.38 -3.91
N SER A 165 4.24 9.48 -3.18
CA SER A 165 4.20 9.47 -1.72
C SER A 165 5.15 8.38 -1.29
N ASP A 166 6.30 8.76 -0.72
CA ASP A 166 7.29 7.81 -0.24
C ASP A 166 7.13 7.60 1.27
N ALA A 167 7.33 6.37 1.72
CA ALA A 167 7.29 6.04 3.15
C ALA A 167 8.67 6.23 3.77
N VAL A 168 8.67 6.58 5.06
CA VAL A 168 9.90 6.61 5.86
C VAL A 168 10.55 5.22 5.84
N GLN A 169 11.85 5.16 5.52
CA GLN A 169 12.67 3.94 5.47
C GLN A 169 12.27 2.89 4.41
N GLY A 170 11.61 3.29 3.32
CA GLY A 170 11.35 2.39 2.18
C GLY A 170 10.29 1.31 2.45
N HIS A 171 9.53 1.42 3.54
CA HIS A 171 8.43 0.52 3.88
C HIS A 171 7.09 1.06 3.39
N GLY A 172 6.72 0.72 2.15
CA GLY A 172 5.45 1.15 1.52
C GLY A 172 5.72 1.91 0.25
N GLY A 173 5.09 3.08 0.10
CA GLY A 173 5.22 3.93 -1.07
C GLY A 173 4.04 3.75 -2.02
N THR A 174 3.44 4.87 -2.41
CA THR A 174 2.29 4.95 -3.30
C THR A 174 2.56 6.03 -4.34
N SER A 175 2.34 5.73 -5.61
CA SER A 175 2.45 6.73 -6.66
C SER A 175 1.31 6.64 -7.65
N ILE A 176 1.03 7.79 -8.27
CA ILE A 176 0.10 7.88 -9.39
C ILE A 176 0.80 8.61 -10.52
N LEU A 177 0.88 7.94 -11.66
CA LEU A 177 1.45 8.45 -12.89
C LEU A 177 0.32 8.65 -13.89
N SER A 178 0.26 9.80 -14.55
CA SER A 178 -0.83 10.20 -15.41
C SER A 178 -0.32 10.79 -16.72
N LYS A 179 -0.94 10.37 -17.84
CA LYS A 179 -0.82 11.03 -19.15
C LYS A 179 -1.67 12.30 -19.21
N LEU A 180 -2.70 12.39 -18.37
CA LEU A 180 -3.66 13.49 -18.31
C LEU A 180 -3.19 14.57 -17.33
N PRO A 181 -3.51 15.85 -17.60
CA PRO A 181 -3.21 16.96 -16.69
C PRO A 181 -3.99 16.82 -15.38
N VAL A 182 -3.31 17.16 -14.29
CA VAL A 182 -3.84 17.06 -12.92
C VAL A 182 -3.91 18.46 -12.34
N ILE A 183 -5.04 18.80 -11.72
CA ILE A 183 -5.27 20.12 -11.12
C ILE A 183 -4.49 20.22 -9.82
N ARG A 184 -4.58 19.19 -8.97
CA ARG A 184 -3.98 19.19 -7.64
C ARG A 184 -3.66 17.79 -7.17
N ALA A 185 -2.58 17.65 -6.41
CA ALA A 185 -2.22 16.41 -5.71
C ALA A 185 -2.24 16.64 -4.20
N THR A 186 -2.76 15.67 -3.45
CA THR A 186 -2.79 15.67 -1.98
C THR A 186 -2.23 14.35 -1.45
N TYR A 187 -1.43 14.41 -0.39
CA TYR A 187 -0.71 13.26 0.19
C TYR A 187 -1.07 13.00 1.66
N SER A 188 -1.85 13.89 2.27
CA SER A 188 -2.27 13.79 3.67
C SER A 188 -3.67 13.18 3.78
N LEU A 189 -3.95 12.61 4.95
CA LEU A 189 -5.26 12.10 5.33
C LEU A 189 -5.84 12.98 6.44
N PRO A 190 -6.76 13.91 6.13
CA PRO A 190 -7.42 14.73 7.15
C PRO A 190 -8.10 13.85 8.21
N GLY A 191 -7.96 14.24 9.49
CA GLY A 191 -8.52 13.50 10.62
C GLY A 191 -7.66 12.33 11.12
N HIS A 192 -6.56 11.99 10.45
CA HIS A 192 -5.58 11.04 10.98
C HIS A 192 -4.56 11.76 11.87
N GLU A 193 -4.34 11.25 13.09
CA GLU A 193 -3.52 11.92 14.10
C GLU A 193 -2.01 11.85 13.81
N ASP A 194 -1.56 10.77 13.17
CA ASP A 194 -0.14 10.54 12.88
C ASP A 194 0.15 10.64 11.36
N PRO A 195 0.79 11.72 10.89
CA PRO A 195 1.20 11.86 9.50
C PRO A 195 2.24 10.82 9.04
N SER A 196 3.04 10.28 9.96
CA SER A 196 4.05 9.26 9.65
C SER A 196 3.43 7.92 9.28
N GLU A 197 2.23 7.62 9.81
CA GLU A 197 1.46 6.45 9.43
C GLU A 197 0.77 6.62 8.06
N VAL A 198 0.57 7.87 7.62
CA VAL A 198 -0.02 8.21 6.31
C VAL A 198 1.01 8.29 5.20
N ALA A 199 2.23 8.71 5.52
CA ALA A 199 3.33 8.82 4.57
C ALA A 199 3.51 7.54 3.75
N GLY A 200 3.51 7.68 2.43
CA GLY A 200 3.65 6.57 1.50
C GLY A 200 2.42 5.69 1.30
N ARG A 201 1.25 6.06 1.84
CA ARG A 201 0.02 5.26 1.76
C ARG A 201 -1.10 5.86 0.92
N LEU A 202 -1.02 7.15 0.62
CA LEU A 202 -2.10 7.88 -0.05
C LEU A 202 -1.52 8.85 -1.08
N VAL A 203 -2.14 8.86 -2.26
CA VAL A 203 -2.06 9.95 -3.22
C VAL A 203 -3.48 10.21 -3.72
N THR A 204 -3.94 11.45 -3.60
CA THR A 204 -5.20 11.91 -4.21
C THR A 204 -4.87 12.87 -5.33
N LEU A 205 -5.33 12.58 -6.54
CA LEU A 205 -5.28 13.49 -7.67
C LEU A 205 -6.66 14.05 -7.96
N GLU A 206 -6.72 15.37 -8.09
CA GLU A 206 -7.91 16.08 -8.54
C GLU A 206 -7.83 16.30 -10.05
N PHE A 207 -8.84 15.82 -10.76
CA PHE A 207 -9.08 16.13 -12.15
C PHE A 207 -10.29 17.07 -12.26
N GLU A 208 -10.54 17.57 -13.47
CA GLU A 208 -11.67 18.46 -13.74
C GLU A 208 -13.01 17.83 -13.30
N LYS A 209 -13.21 16.55 -13.63
CA LYS A 209 -14.50 15.85 -13.46
C LYS A 209 -14.58 14.91 -12.26
N LEU A 210 -13.45 14.52 -11.65
CA LEU A 210 -13.41 13.51 -10.59
C LEU A 210 -12.16 13.63 -9.70
N PHE A 211 -12.20 12.96 -8.56
CA PHE A 211 -11.00 12.63 -7.79
C PHE A 211 -10.57 11.19 -8.04
N LEU A 212 -9.27 10.96 -8.15
CA LEU A 212 -8.67 9.63 -8.13
C LEU A 212 -7.85 9.48 -6.85
N VAL A 213 -8.20 8.49 -6.02
CA VAL A 213 -7.53 8.21 -4.77
C VAL A 213 -6.84 6.86 -4.87
N GLY A 214 -5.51 6.88 -4.88
CA GLY A 214 -4.65 5.70 -4.82
C GLY A 214 -4.22 5.41 -3.39
N THR A 215 -4.46 4.20 -2.89
CA THR A 215 -4.09 3.81 -1.52
C THR A 215 -3.26 2.55 -1.42
N TYR A 216 -2.30 2.54 -0.49
CA TYR A 216 -1.74 1.36 0.15
C TYR A 216 -2.16 1.32 1.63
N VAL A 217 -3.35 0.79 1.89
CA VAL A 217 -3.98 0.80 3.21
C VAL A 217 -3.11 0.04 4.22
N PRO A 218 -2.99 0.50 5.48
CA PRO A 218 -2.28 -0.24 6.52
C PRO A 218 -2.72 -1.70 6.65
N ASN A 219 -1.74 -2.60 6.70
CA ASN A 219 -1.96 -4.00 7.03
C ASN A 219 -2.07 -4.17 8.55
N ALA A 220 -3.01 -4.99 9.02
CA ALA A 220 -3.21 -5.25 10.45
C ALA A 220 -2.05 -6.05 11.11
N GLY A 221 -1.11 -6.54 10.31
CA GLY A 221 0.07 -7.26 10.77
C GLY A 221 -0.23 -8.71 11.16
N GLN A 222 0.84 -9.49 11.32
CA GLN A 222 0.77 -10.84 11.88
C GLN A 222 0.16 -10.80 13.29
N GLY A 223 -0.79 -11.70 13.55
CA GLY A 223 -1.52 -11.73 14.82
C GLY A 223 -2.36 -10.47 15.09
N LEU A 224 -2.68 -9.68 14.06
CA LEU A 224 -3.50 -8.47 14.15
C LEU A 224 -2.91 -7.37 15.04
N LYS A 225 -1.59 -7.39 15.27
CA LYS A 225 -0.88 -6.48 16.17
C LYS A 225 -0.99 -4.98 15.83
N PHE A 226 -1.43 -4.64 14.61
CA PHE A 226 -1.63 -3.28 14.13
C PHE A 226 -3.08 -3.00 13.75
N MET A 227 -4.03 -3.75 14.32
CA MET A 227 -5.45 -3.55 14.04
C MET A 227 -5.93 -2.15 14.42
N ASP A 228 -5.49 -1.61 15.56
CA ASP A 228 -5.92 -0.28 16.02
C ASP A 228 -5.52 0.82 15.03
N ARG A 229 -4.30 0.73 14.47
CA ARG A 229 -3.84 1.63 13.40
C ARG A 229 -4.72 1.53 12.16
N LYS A 230 -5.09 0.31 11.76
CA LYS A 230 -6.00 0.10 10.63
C LYS A 230 -7.39 0.67 10.90
N LYS A 231 -7.90 0.56 12.13
CA LYS A 231 -9.20 1.14 12.53
C LYS A 231 -9.17 2.67 12.50
N ALA A 232 -8.13 3.29 13.06
CA ALA A 232 -7.92 4.74 13.02
C ALA A 232 -7.84 5.25 11.56
N TRP A 233 -7.09 4.55 10.71
CA TRP A 233 -7.04 4.81 9.28
C TRP A 233 -8.43 4.77 8.64
N ASN A 234 -9.20 3.70 8.87
CA ASN A 234 -10.51 3.52 8.24
C ASN A 234 -11.49 4.64 8.61
N VAL A 235 -11.52 5.06 9.88
CA VAL A 235 -12.40 6.15 10.34
C VAL A 235 -12.05 7.46 9.63
N ALA A 236 -10.77 7.85 9.61
CA ALA A 236 -10.34 9.07 8.93
C ALA A 236 -10.55 8.98 7.40
N PHE A 237 -10.27 7.83 6.79
CA PHE A 237 -10.40 7.61 5.36
C PHE A 237 -11.84 7.63 4.88
N GLU A 238 -12.78 7.06 5.63
CA GLU A 238 -14.20 7.14 5.31
C GLU A 238 -14.68 8.61 5.27
N GLN A 239 -14.35 9.38 6.30
CA GLN A 239 -14.71 10.81 6.37
C GLN A 239 -14.09 11.60 5.21
N TYR A 240 -12.83 11.32 4.88
CA TYR A 240 -12.13 11.96 3.78
C TYR A 240 -12.78 11.65 2.42
N ILE A 241 -13.05 10.38 2.12
CA ILE A 241 -13.69 10.00 0.85
C ILE A 241 -15.08 10.63 0.72
N ARG A 242 -15.89 10.64 1.78
CA ARG A 242 -17.20 11.30 1.77
C ARG A 242 -17.09 12.80 1.50
N THR A 243 -16.07 13.45 2.04
CA THR A 243 -15.81 14.89 1.80
C THR A 243 -15.42 15.18 0.36
N LEU A 244 -14.65 14.28 -0.28
CA LEU A 244 -14.32 14.39 -1.70
C LEU A 244 -15.53 14.12 -2.59
N ASP A 245 -16.30 13.07 -2.30
CA ASP A 245 -17.46 12.66 -3.09
C ASP A 245 -18.59 13.68 -3.06
N ALA A 246 -18.70 14.46 -1.98
CA ALA A 246 -19.59 15.61 -1.90
C ALA A 246 -19.22 16.76 -2.86
N GLN A 247 -17.98 16.79 -3.37
CA GLN A 247 -17.50 17.82 -4.30
C GLN A 247 -17.49 17.32 -5.75
N LYS A 248 -16.91 16.13 -5.99
CA LYS A 248 -16.84 15.48 -7.30
C LYS A 248 -16.81 13.96 -7.11
N PRO A 249 -17.29 13.17 -8.08
CA PRO A 249 -17.20 11.71 -8.02
C PRO A 249 -15.79 11.22 -7.69
N VAL A 250 -15.70 10.18 -6.86
CA VAL A 250 -14.41 9.60 -6.44
C VAL A 250 -14.21 8.22 -7.04
N ILE A 251 -13.06 8.00 -7.65
CA ILE A 251 -12.52 6.67 -7.94
C ILE A 251 -11.50 6.33 -6.86
N TRP A 252 -11.74 5.27 -6.09
CA TRP A 252 -10.79 4.73 -5.11
C TRP A 252 -10.20 3.42 -5.61
N ALA A 253 -8.88 3.34 -5.70
CA ALA A 253 -8.15 2.17 -6.17
C ALA A 253 -6.81 1.98 -5.44
N GLY A 254 -6.22 0.80 -5.60
CA GLY A 254 -4.94 0.43 -4.99
C GLY A 254 -5.04 -0.87 -4.20
N ASP A 255 -4.20 -1.00 -3.18
CA ASP A 255 -4.21 -2.13 -2.26
C ASP A 255 -4.94 -1.76 -0.97
N LEU A 256 -6.12 -2.35 -0.79
CA LEU A 256 -7.01 -2.05 0.32
C LEU A 256 -6.71 -2.88 1.58
N ASN A 257 -5.81 -3.86 1.49
CA ASN A 257 -5.46 -4.77 2.58
C ASN A 257 -6.69 -5.36 3.30
N VAL A 258 -7.75 -5.68 2.56
CA VAL A 258 -9.00 -6.25 3.07
C VAL A 258 -9.52 -7.30 2.09
N VAL A 259 -10.11 -8.34 2.66
CA VAL A 259 -10.86 -9.40 2.00
C VAL A 259 -12.31 -9.22 2.44
N PRO A 260 -13.17 -8.64 1.59
CA PRO A 260 -14.54 -8.31 1.99
C PRO A 260 -15.39 -9.54 2.31
N THR A 261 -15.24 -10.59 1.51
CA THR A 261 -16.08 -11.79 1.62
C THR A 261 -15.27 -13.07 1.56
N ALA A 262 -15.90 -14.19 1.94
CA ALA A 262 -15.32 -15.52 1.84
C ALA A 262 -14.98 -15.92 0.39
N LEU A 263 -15.59 -15.27 -0.62
CA LEU A 263 -15.32 -15.53 -2.04
C LEU A 263 -13.98 -14.92 -2.49
N ASP A 264 -13.47 -13.93 -1.75
CA ASP A 264 -12.28 -13.16 -2.11
C ASP A 264 -10.98 -13.80 -1.58
N ILE A 265 -11.06 -14.92 -0.85
CA ILE A 265 -9.91 -15.60 -0.26
C ILE A 265 -10.01 -17.12 -0.36
N LYS A 266 -8.87 -17.75 -0.67
CA LYS A 266 -8.72 -19.21 -0.56
C LYS A 266 -8.76 -19.65 0.91
N ARG A 267 -9.47 -20.74 1.22
CA ARG A 267 -9.59 -21.28 2.61
C ARG A 267 -10.16 -20.25 3.59
N PRO A 268 -11.38 -19.73 3.36
CA PRO A 268 -11.94 -18.67 4.19
C PRO A 268 -12.12 -19.10 5.66
N LYS A 269 -12.60 -20.32 5.92
CA LYS A 269 -12.82 -20.82 7.29
C LYS A 269 -11.54 -20.84 8.13
N GLU A 270 -10.42 -21.26 7.56
CA GLU A 270 -9.15 -21.34 8.26
C GLU A 270 -8.53 -19.97 8.51
N ASN A 271 -8.75 -19.03 7.59
CA ASN A 271 -8.15 -17.69 7.60
C ASN A 271 -8.95 -16.65 8.40
N TYR A 272 -10.24 -16.88 8.65
CA TYR A 272 -11.09 -15.94 9.40
C TYR A 272 -10.54 -15.64 10.79
N ASN A 273 -10.39 -14.36 11.12
CA ASN A 273 -9.80 -13.85 12.37
C ASN A 273 -8.34 -14.29 12.62
N LYS A 274 -7.64 -14.79 11.60
CA LYS A 274 -6.22 -15.19 11.71
C LYS A 274 -5.35 -14.44 10.70
N SER A 275 -5.84 -14.27 9.48
CA SER A 275 -5.15 -13.54 8.43
C SER A 275 -5.49 -12.07 8.50
N ALA A 276 -4.47 -11.20 8.42
CA ALA A 276 -4.69 -9.78 8.24
C ALA A 276 -5.51 -9.53 6.97
N GLY A 277 -6.57 -8.73 7.08
CA GLY A 277 -7.47 -8.42 5.98
C GLY A 277 -8.75 -9.27 5.93
N TYR A 278 -8.80 -10.44 6.57
CA TYR A 278 -10.03 -11.25 6.68
C TYR A 278 -10.41 -11.49 8.15
N THR A 279 -10.99 -10.46 8.75
CA THR A 279 -11.28 -10.39 10.19
C THR A 279 -12.63 -9.75 10.45
N GLN A 280 -13.25 -10.08 11.58
CA GLN A 280 -14.30 -9.28 12.17
C GLN A 280 -13.71 -7.92 12.58
N ILE A 281 -14.33 -6.84 12.12
CA ILE A 281 -13.88 -5.46 12.41
C ILE A 281 -14.67 -4.92 13.60
#